data_AF-A0A7X6VSC7-F1
#
_entry.id   AF-A0A7X6VSC7-F1
#
_cell.length_a   1.000
_cell.length_b   1.000
_cell.length_c   1.000
_cell.angle_alpha   90.00
_cell.angle_beta   90.00
_cell.angle_gamma   90.00
#
_symmetry.space_group_name_H-M   'P 1'
#
loop_
_entity.id
_entity.type
_entity.pdbx_description
1 polymer ?
#
loop_
_entity_poly.entity_id
_entity_poly.type
_entity_poly.pdbx_seq_one_letter_code
_entity_poly.pdbx_strand_id
1 'polypeptide(L)'
;MDIEQSKQISNVRYLATKIIHEITEEKAYANIALEKGLKDSDLEQIDKSLITEIVNGTIRMLKHLDWVLNLFLTKPVDKLHPWIKTILRMSLYQIMFMDKIPNYASVNDAVNIARKKTNQNLS
;
A
#
# COMPACT_ATOMS: atom_id res chain seq x y z
N MET A 1 23.70 17.27 16.89
CA MET A 1 22.87 16.56 17.89
C MET A 1 21.58 16.22 17.16
N ASP A 2 21.67 15.18 16.34
CA ASP A 2 20.70 14.82 15.31
C ASP A 2 19.65 13.87 15.89
N ILE A 3 18.57 14.44 16.41
CA ILE A 3 17.35 13.71 16.75
C ILE A 3 16.19 14.66 16.42
N GLU A 4 15.21 14.18 15.64
CA GLU A 4 13.97 14.85 15.18
C GLU A 4 13.93 15.36 13.73
N GLN A 5 14.08 14.45 12.76
CA GLN A 5 13.25 14.53 11.55
C GLN A 5 12.11 13.54 11.71
N SER A 6 10.93 14.07 12.05
CA SER A 6 9.71 13.29 12.24
C SER A 6 9.38 12.49 10.98
N LYS A 7 9.17 11.20 11.25
CA LYS A 7 8.87 10.10 10.35
C LYS A 7 7.54 10.31 9.62
N GLN A 8 7.51 11.19 8.62
CA GLN A 8 6.29 11.46 7.85
C GLN A 8 6.00 10.25 6.96
N ILE A 9 4.94 9.50 7.29
CA ILE A 9 4.37 8.51 6.38
C ILE A 9 3.97 9.27 5.12
N SER A 10 4.42 8.84 3.93
CA SER A 10 3.93 9.43 2.69
C SER A 10 2.40 9.29 2.64
N ASN A 11 1.69 10.41 2.71
CA ASN A 11 0.21 10.45 2.66
C ASN A 11 -0.31 9.68 1.44
N VAL A 12 0.44 9.75 0.34
CA VAL A 12 0.24 8.99 -0.90
C VAL A 12 0.18 7.48 -0.67
N ARG A 13 1.23 6.87 -0.09
CA ARG A 13 1.28 5.40 0.10
C ARG A 13 0.26 4.92 1.13
N TYR A 14 0.01 5.72 2.16
CA TYR A 14 -1.03 5.41 3.14
C TYR A 14 -2.43 5.41 2.50
N LEU A 15 -2.76 6.42 1.71
CA LEU A 15 -4.03 6.52 0.99
C LEU A 15 -4.16 5.40 -0.05
N ALA A 16 -3.13 5.14 -0.83
CA ALA A 16 -3.10 4.02 -1.77
C ALA A 16 -3.35 2.67 -1.08
N THR A 17 -2.68 2.41 0.06
CA THR A 17 -2.92 1.20 0.87
C THR A 17 -4.38 1.09 1.28
N LYS A 18 -4.97 2.19 1.76
CA LYS A 18 -6.38 2.21 2.18
C LYS A 18 -7.31 1.89 1.01
N ILE A 19 -7.12 2.52 -0.14
CA ILE A 19 -7.93 2.27 -1.34
C ILE A 19 -7.80 0.81 -1.79
N ILE A 20 -6.59 0.26 -1.86
CA ILE A 20 -6.38 -1.15 -2.23
C ILE A 20 -7.09 -2.07 -1.22
N HIS A 21 -7.03 -1.76 0.07
CA HIS A 21 -7.72 -2.53 1.11
C HIS A 21 -9.25 -2.54 0.93
N GLU A 22 -9.84 -1.37 0.70
CA GLU A 22 -11.28 -1.23 0.42
C GLU A 22 -11.69 -2.07 -0.82
N ILE A 23 -10.85 -2.08 -1.86
CA ILE A 23 -11.12 -2.87 -3.07
C ILE A 23 -11.00 -4.37 -2.81
N THR A 24 -9.93 -4.82 -2.16
CA THR A 24 -9.65 -6.27 -2.04
C THR A 24 -10.41 -6.96 -0.90
N GLU A 25 -10.71 -6.24 0.17
CA GLU A 25 -11.33 -6.82 1.36
C GLU A 25 -12.80 -6.40 1.53
N GLU A 26 -13.15 -5.17 1.15
CA GLU A 26 -14.53 -4.64 1.28
C GLU A 26 -15.35 -4.73 -0.02
N LYS A 27 -14.76 -5.32 -1.08
CA LYS A 27 -15.36 -5.49 -2.42
C LYS A 27 -15.82 -4.17 -3.06
N ALA A 28 -15.18 -3.05 -2.71
CA ALA A 28 -15.45 -1.77 -3.36
C ALA A 28 -15.02 -1.82 -4.83
N TYR A 29 -15.82 -1.21 -5.72
CA TYR A 29 -15.43 -1.06 -7.12
C TYR A 29 -14.19 -0.16 -7.23
N ALA A 30 -13.17 -0.64 -7.95
CA ALA A 30 -11.85 -0.01 -7.98
C ALA A 30 -11.87 1.46 -8.42
N ASN A 31 -12.63 1.76 -9.47
CA ASN A 31 -12.80 3.13 -9.96
C ASN A 31 -13.49 4.03 -8.94
N ILE A 32 -14.53 3.54 -8.26
CA ILE A 32 -15.30 4.32 -7.28
C ILE A 32 -14.45 4.59 -6.02
N ALA A 33 -13.77 3.56 -5.50
CA ALA A 33 -12.91 3.69 -4.32
C ALA A 33 -11.74 4.66 -4.58
N LEU A 34 -11.10 4.54 -5.76
CA LEU A 34 -10.03 5.43 -6.17
C LEU A 34 -10.53 6.87 -6.32
N GLU A 35 -11.63 7.08 -7.06
CA GLU A 35 -12.18 8.41 -7.29
C GLU A 35 -12.56 9.10 -5.97
N LYS A 36 -13.22 8.36 -5.06
CA LYS A 36 -13.58 8.85 -3.72
C LYS A 36 -12.32 9.25 -2.93
N GLY A 37 -11.33 8.35 -2.85
CA GLY A 37 -10.10 8.62 -2.12
C GLY A 37 -9.31 9.82 -2.66
N LEU A 38 -9.29 10.02 -3.98
CA LEU A 38 -8.63 11.17 -4.60
C LEU A 38 -9.39 12.48 -4.40
N LYS A 39 -10.73 12.45 -4.47
CA LYS A 39 -11.59 13.64 -4.24
C LYS A 39 -11.52 14.13 -2.80
N ASP A 40 -11.49 13.21 -1.84
CA ASP A 40 -11.44 13.53 -0.41
C ASP A 40 -10.04 13.98 0.05
N SER A 41 -9.05 14.01 -0.87
CA SER A 41 -7.65 14.33 -0.56
C SER A 41 -7.24 15.71 -1.09
N ASP A 42 -6.53 16.48 -0.26
CA ASP A 42 -5.92 17.77 -0.63
C ASP A 42 -4.53 17.58 -1.26
N LEU A 43 -4.41 16.59 -2.16
CA LEU A 43 -3.14 16.22 -2.79
C LEU A 43 -2.94 16.93 -4.13
N GLU A 44 -1.68 17.24 -4.41
CA GLU A 44 -1.26 17.75 -5.71
C GLU A 44 -1.48 16.72 -6.82
N GLN A 45 -1.54 17.19 -8.07
CA GLN A 45 -1.82 16.35 -9.23
C GLN A 45 -0.77 15.23 -9.42
N ILE A 46 0.49 15.50 -9.07
CA ILE A 46 1.57 14.52 -9.16
C ILE A 46 1.36 13.35 -8.19
N ASP A 47 0.93 13.66 -6.97
CA ASP A 47 0.62 12.66 -5.93
C ASP A 47 -0.62 11.85 -6.30
N LYS A 48 -1.65 12.49 -6.85
CA LYS A 48 -2.85 11.80 -7.36
C LYS A 48 -2.52 10.83 -8.49
N SER A 49 -1.61 11.22 -9.38
CA SER A 49 -1.14 10.37 -10.47
C SER A 49 -0.36 9.17 -9.93
N LEU A 50 0.50 9.39 -8.93
CA LEU A 50 1.25 8.34 -8.25
C LEU A 50 0.33 7.33 -7.53
N ILE A 51 -0.69 7.81 -6.80
CA ILE A 51 -1.69 6.94 -6.16
C ILE A 51 -2.40 6.10 -7.21
N THR A 52 -2.83 6.73 -8.31
CA THR A 52 -3.54 6.06 -9.41
C THR A 52 -2.69 4.93 -9.99
N GLU A 53 -1.40 5.16 -10.21
CA GLU A 53 -0.46 4.16 -10.71
C GLU A 53 -0.29 3.00 -9.72
N ILE A 54 -0.05 3.30 -8.44
CA ILE A 54 0.14 2.28 -7.39
C ILE A 54 -1.13 1.43 -7.24
N VAL A 55 -2.30 2.06 -7.12
CA VAL A 55 -3.58 1.36 -6.91
C VAL A 55 -3.90 0.49 -8.12
N ASN A 56 -3.96 1.08 -9.32
CA ASN A 56 -4.33 0.32 -10.52
C ASN A 56 -3.31 -0.77 -10.84
N GLY A 57 -2.02 -0.48 -10.66
CA GLY A 57 -0.94 -1.44 -10.84
C GLY A 57 -1.03 -2.61 -9.89
N THR A 58 -1.20 -2.34 -8.59
CA THR A 58 -1.35 -3.39 -7.58
C THR A 58 -2.58 -4.25 -7.85
N ILE A 59 -3.74 -3.64 -8.14
CA ILE A 59 -4.99 -4.35 -8.43
C ILE A 59 -4.86 -5.22 -9.68
N ARG A 60 -4.27 -4.69 -10.76
CA ARG A 60 -4.05 -5.42 -12.01
C ARG A 60 -3.14 -6.63 -11.82
N MET A 61 -2.13 -6.51 -10.96
CA MET A 61 -1.10 -7.54 -10.76
C MET A 61 -1.37 -8.45 -9.55
N LEU A 62 -2.51 -8.34 -8.86
CA LEU A 62 -2.79 -9.05 -7.59
C LEU A 62 -2.37 -10.52 -7.59
N LYS A 63 -2.83 -11.30 -8.58
CA LYS A 63 -2.53 -12.74 -8.66
C LYS A 63 -1.03 -13.02 -8.84
N HIS A 64 -0.35 -12.19 -9.61
CA HIS A 64 1.09 -12.30 -9.82
C HIS A 64 1.85 -11.95 -8.54
N LEU A 65 1.47 -10.85 -7.89
CA LEU A 65 2.05 -10.42 -6.62
C LEU A 65 1.86 -11.47 -5.54
N ASP A 66 0.67 -12.07 -5.44
CA ASP A 66 0.38 -13.14 -4.49
C ASP A 66 1.21 -14.38 -4.75
N TRP A 67 1.35 -14.76 -6.03
CA TRP A 67 2.22 -15.88 -6.41
C TRP A 67 3.67 -15.63 -5.98
N VAL A 68 4.21 -14.43 -6.26
CA VAL A 68 5.58 -14.06 -5.85
C VAL A 68 5.71 -14.03 -4.32
N LEU A 69 4.78 -13.40 -3.60
CA LEU A 69 4.79 -13.34 -2.13
C LEU A 69 4.82 -14.73 -1.50
N ASN A 70 4.02 -15.67 -2.03
CA ASN A 70 3.97 -17.03 -1.52
C ASN A 70 5.29 -17.81 -1.68
N LEU A 71 6.22 -17.37 -2.53
CA LEU A 71 7.57 -17.95 -2.61
C LEU A 71 8.43 -17.62 -1.38
N PHE A 72 8.10 -16.55 -0.66
CA PHE A 72 8.89 -16.04 0.47
C PHE A 72 8.17 -16.14 1.83
N LEU A 73 6.86 -16.32 1.83
CA LEU A 73 6.06 -16.40 3.05
C LEU A 73 5.99 -17.82 3.60
N THR A 74 6.07 -17.96 4.92
CA THR A 74 5.89 -19.24 5.62
C THR A 74 4.44 -19.71 5.68
N LYS A 75 3.49 -18.79 5.50
CA LYS A 75 2.05 -19.05 5.40
C LYS A 75 1.52 -18.40 4.13
N PRO A 76 0.51 -18.99 3.46
CA PRO A 76 -0.11 -18.38 2.29
C PRO A 76 -0.55 -16.95 2.56
N VAL A 77 -0.36 -16.07 1.57
CA VAL A 77 -0.68 -14.64 1.62
C VAL A 77 -2.13 -14.37 2.06
N ASP A 78 -3.07 -15.20 1.62
CA ASP A 78 -4.50 -15.08 1.97
C ASP A 78 -4.81 -15.43 3.44
N LYS A 79 -3.89 -16.07 4.15
CA LYS A 79 -4.01 -16.34 5.60
C LYS A 79 -3.41 -15.24 6.46
N LEU A 80 -2.79 -14.22 5.87
CA LEU A 80 -2.25 -13.09 6.61
C LEU A 80 -3.38 -12.14 7.02
N HIS A 81 -3.11 -11.34 8.05
CA HIS A 81 -4.01 -10.25 8.45
C HIS A 81 -4.31 -9.35 7.24
N PRO A 82 -5.58 -8.98 6.98
CA PRO A 82 -5.97 -8.25 5.77
C PRO A 82 -5.12 -7.01 5.46
N TRP A 83 -4.82 -6.20 6.48
CA TRP A 83 -3.93 -5.03 6.30
C TRP A 83 -2.50 -5.41 5.92
N ILE A 84 -1.93 -6.46 6.53
CA ILE A 84 -0.56 -6.90 6.23
C ILE A 84 -0.49 -7.42 4.80
N LYS A 85 -1.47 -8.22 4.39
CA LYS A 85 -1.64 -8.72 3.04
C LYS A 85 -1.66 -7.57 2.01
N THR A 86 -2.47 -6.53 2.25
CA THR A 86 -2.54 -5.34 1.38
C THR A 86 -1.21 -4.59 1.30
N ILE A 87 -0.56 -4.35 2.45
CA ILE A 87 0.72 -3.63 2.52
C ILE A 87 1.80 -4.38 1.73
N LEU A 88 1.89 -5.70 1.91
CA LEU A 88 2.86 -6.53 1.19
C LEU A 88 2.64 -6.50 -0.33
N ARG A 89 1.38 -6.62 -0.79
CA ARG A 89 1.03 -6.50 -2.22
C ARG A 89 1.46 -5.16 -2.80
N MET A 90 1.10 -4.06 -2.15
CA MET A 90 1.44 -2.71 -2.60
C MET A 90 2.96 -2.46 -2.63
N SER A 91 3.68 -2.90 -1.59
CA SER A 91 5.13 -2.71 -1.52
C SER A 91 5.87 -3.56 -2.54
N LEU A 92 5.43 -4.79 -2.76
CA LEU A 92 6.00 -5.65 -3.80
C LEU A 92 5.78 -5.08 -5.20
N TYR A 93 4.58 -4.54 -5.47
CA TYR A 93 4.31 -3.87 -6.75
C TYR A 93 5.31 -2.73 -7.01
N GLN A 94 5.52 -1.86 -6.02
CA GLN A 94 6.49 -0.76 -6.14
C GLN A 94 7.91 -1.27 -6.39
N ILE A 95 8.34 -2.32 -5.68
CA ILE A 95 9.69 -2.89 -5.83
C ILE A 95 9.89 -3.52 -7.22
N MET A 96 8.88 -4.20 -7.75
CA MET A 96 9.00 -4.94 -9.00
C MET A 96 8.77 -4.10 -10.26
N PHE A 97 7.96 -3.04 -10.17
CA PHE A 97 7.43 -2.35 -11.35
C PHE A 97 7.60 -0.82 -11.33
N MET A 98 8.13 -0.23 -10.25
CA MET A 98 8.28 1.22 -10.13
C MET A 98 9.73 1.63 -9.93
N ASP A 99 10.51 1.66 -11.01
CA ASP A 99 11.95 1.96 -11.01
C ASP A 99 12.32 3.31 -10.38
N LYS A 100 11.38 4.26 -10.40
CA LYS A 100 11.57 5.61 -9.84
C LYS A 100 11.47 5.64 -8.31
N ILE A 101 10.96 4.58 -7.68
CA ILE A 101 10.81 4.48 -6.23
C ILE A 101 11.95 3.65 -5.66
N PRO A 102 12.85 4.23 -4.83
CA PRO A 102 13.88 3.45 -4.18
C PRO A 102 13.28 2.35 -3.30
N ASN A 103 13.78 1.12 -3.42
CA ASN A 103 13.26 -0.05 -2.70
C ASN A 103 13.15 0.18 -1.18
N TYR A 104 14.15 0.84 -0.58
CA TYR A 104 14.17 1.12 0.86
C TYR A 104 13.00 2.03 1.30
N ALA A 105 12.55 2.94 0.43
CA ALA A 105 11.44 3.85 0.73
C ALA A 105 10.10 3.09 0.78
N SER A 106 9.90 2.14 -0.14
CA SER A 106 8.73 1.25 -0.14
C SER A 106 8.67 0.40 1.14
N VAL A 107 9.82 -0.14 1.57
CA VAL A 107 9.92 -0.97 2.78
C VAL A 107 9.70 -0.15 4.06
N ASN A 108 10.35 1.02 4.18
CA ASN A 108 10.20 1.86 5.36
C ASN A 108 8.74 2.29 5.58
N ASP A 109 8.06 2.68 4.50
CA ASP A 109 6.65 3.06 4.58
C ASP A 109 5.74 1.87 4.89
N ALA A 110 5.99 0.69 4.31
CA ALA A 110 5.28 -0.52 4.69
C ALA A 110 5.37 -0.80 6.18
N VAL A 111 6.56 -0.72 6.78
CA VAL A 111 6.76 -0.93 8.22
C VAL A 111 5.99 0.10 9.03
N ASN A 112 6.00 1.37 8.64
CA ASN A 112 5.30 2.43 9.36
C ASN A 112 3.77 2.28 9.26
N ILE A 113 3.25 1.95 8.07
CA ILE A 113 1.82 1.72 7.85
C ILE A 113 1.36 0.46 8.61
N ALA A 114 2.16 -0.61 8.58
CA ALA A 114 1.88 -1.84 9.31
C ALA A 114 1.75 -1.56 10.81
N ARG A 115 2.74 -0.88 11.43
CA ARG A 115 2.68 -0.49 12.85
C ARG A 115 1.42 0.30 13.18
N LYS A 116 1.05 1.27 12.33
CA LYS A 116 -0.16 2.09 12.53
C LYS A 116 -1.43 1.25 12.47
N LYS A 117 -1.51 0.29 11.56
CA LYS A 117 -2.71 -0.53 11.34
C LYS A 117 -2.81 -1.75 12.25
N THR A 118 -1.69 -2.32 12.70
CA THR A 118 -1.72 -3.47 13.62
C THR A 118 -1.81 -3.03 15.07
N ASN A 119 -1.12 -1.95 15.48
CA ASN A 119 -1.18 -1.51 16.88
C ASN A 119 -2.55 -0.95 17.28
N GLN A 120 -3.32 -0.42 16.32
CA GLN A 120 -4.70 0.02 16.58
C GLN A 120 -5.71 -1.15 16.67
N ASN A 121 -5.35 -2.35 16.22
CA ASN A 121 -6.23 -3.53 16.17
C ASN A 121 -5.76 -4.69 17.09
N LEU A 122 -4.71 -4.48 17.88
CA LEU A 122 -4.19 -5.42 18.89
C LEU A 122 -4.31 -4.86 20.32
N SER A 123 -5.17 -3.87 20.55
CA SER A 123 -5.59 -3.43 21.89
C SER A 123 -6.94 -4.03 22.24
#